data_AF-A0A3B0ZGK6-F1
#
_entry.id   AF-A0A3B0ZGK6-F1
#
_cell.length_a   1.000
_cell.length_b   1.000
_cell.length_c   1.000
_cell.angle_alpha   90.00
_cell.angle_beta   90.00
_cell.angle_gamma   90.00
#
_symmetry.space_group_name_H-M   'P 1'
#
loop_
_entity.id
_entity.type
_entity.pdbx_description
1 polymer ?
#
loop_
_entity_poly.entity_id
_entity_poly.type
_entity_poly.pdbx_seq_one_letter_code
_entity_poly.pdbx_strand_id
1 'polypeptide(L)' 'DSTLREMVISRPANLLAMGQITGVGVKKLERYGDDFVGIITLSE' A
#
# COMPACT_ATOMS: atom_id res chain seq x y z
N ASP A 1 -3.65 -10.76 7.35
CA ASP A 1 -4.48 -10.27 6.21
C ASP A 1 -3.68 -10.49 4.93
N SER A 2 -4.30 -11.02 3.87
CA SER A 2 -3.64 -11.22 2.56
C SER A 2 -3.17 -9.91 1.95
N THR A 3 -3.90 -8.81 2.17
CA THR A 3 -3.55 -7.47 1.66
C THR A 3 -2.23 -6.97 2.25
N LEU A 4 -2.01 -7.11 3.57
CA LEU A 4 -0.75 -6.68 4.20
C LEU A 4 0.45 -7.52 3.75
N ARG A 5 0.25 -8.84 3.57
CA ARG A 5 1.31 -9.71 3.04
C ARG A 5 1.70 -9.31 1.62
N GLU A 6 0.73 -8.97 0.79
CA GLU A 6 1.00 -8.49 -0.57
C GLU A 6 1.80 -7.20 -0.57
N MET A 7 1.48 -6.22 0.29
CA MET A 7 2.24 -4.96 0.43
C MET A 7 3.72 -5.21 0.78
N VAL A 8 3.99 -6.17 1.66
CA VAL A 8 5.37 -6.54 2.04
C VAL A 8 6.13 -7.16 0.87
N ILE A 9 5.46 -7.94 0.03
CA ILE A 9 6.08 -8.60 -1.12
C ILE A 9 6.28 -7.62 -2.28
N SER A 10 5.27 -6.82 -2.62
CA SER A 10 5.28 -5.94 -3.79
C SER A 10 5.95 -4.58 -3.52
N ARG A 11 6.05 -4.17 -2.25
CA ARG A 11 6.66 -2.90 -1.78
C ARG A 11 6.27 -1.69 -2.65
N PRO A 12 4.97 -1.33 -2.71
CA PRO A 12 4.50 -0.23 -3.53
C PRO A 12 5.12 1.10 -3.08
N ALA A 13 5.72 1.82 -4.03
CA ALA A 13 6.44 3.07 -3.77
C ALA A 13 5.64 4.35 -4.08
N ASN A 14 4.37 4.21 -4.48
CA ASN A 14 3.47 5.33 -4.76
C ASN A 14 2.00 4.89 -4.72
N LEU A 15 1.08 5.86 -4.70
CA LEU A 15 -0.37 5.62 -4.62
C LEU A 15 -0.92 4.77 -5.78
N LEU A 16 -0.35 4.91 -6.97
CA LEU A 16 -0.80 4.14 -8.14
C LEU A 16 -0.49 2.65 -7.95
N ALA A 17 0.73 2.33 -7.52
CA ALA A 17 1.13 0.97 -7.17
C ALA A 17 0.34 0.44 -5.97
N MET A 18 0.09 1.29 -4.97
CA MET A 18 -0.71 0.94 -3.80
C MET A 18 -2.15 0.58 -4.16
N GLY A 19 -2.72 1.26 -5.15
CA GLY A 19 -4.06 0.96 -5.69
C GLY A 19 -4.15 -0.32 -6.50
N GLN A 20 -3.03 -0.96 -6.87
CA GLN A 20 -3.02 -2.27 -7.51
C GLN A 20 -3.10 -3.44 -6.51
N ILE A 21 -2.93 -3.18 -5.21
CA ILE A 21 -2.93 -4.22 -4.19
C ILE A 21 -4.34 -4.76 -3.97
N THR A 22 -4.47 -6.08 -4.00
CA THR A 22 -5.77 -6.74 -3.80
C THR A 22 -6.31 -6.45 -2.39
N GLY A 23 -7.52 -5.89 -2.32
CA GLY A 23 -8.16 -5.49 -1.07
C GLY A 23 -7.93 -4.02 -0.65
N VAL A 24 -7.18 -3.25 -1.44
CA VAL A 24 -7.08 -1.78 -1.34
C VAL A 24 -8.03 -1.13 -2.35
N GLY A 25 -9.27 -0.89 -1.93
CA GLY A 25 -10.23 -0.10 -2.72
C GLY A 25 -10.02 1.40 -2.57
N VAL A 26 -10.69 2.19 -3.42
CA VAL A 26 -10.60 3.67 -3.50
C VAL A 26 -10.65 4.33 -2.12
N LYS A 27 -11.65 4.02 -1.29
CA LYS A 27 -11.78 4.62 0.06
C LYS A 27 -10.61 4.34 1.00
N LYS A 28 -9.98 3.16 0.89
CA LYS A 28 -8.80 2.83 1.70
C LYS A 28 -7.57 3.56 1.17
N LEU A 29 -7.44 3.63 -0.16
CA LEU A 29 -6.35 4.35 -0.81
C LEU A 29 -6.39 5.84 -0.47
N GLU A 30 -7.55 6.48 -0.56
CA GLU A 30 -7.74 7.88 -0.20
C GLU A 30 -7.46 8.16 1.28
N ARG A 31 -7.81 7.22 2.16
CA ARG A 31 -7.67 7.44 3.60
C ARG A 31 -6.28 7.11 4.14
N TYR A 32 -5.61 6.10 3.60
CA TYR A 32 -4.40 5.52 4.20
C TYR A 32 -3.24 5.38 3.21
N GLY A 33 -3.42 5.70 1.93
CA GLY A 33 -2.44 5.41 0.89
C GLY A 33 -1.08 6.06 1.15
N ASP A 34 -1.08 7.34 1.47
CA ASP A 34 0.16 8.08 1.74
C ASP A 34 0.88 7.56 2.98
N ASP A 35 0.15 7.23 4.05
CA ASP A 35 0.70 6.66 5.29
C ASP A 35 1.42 5.33 5.02
N PHE A 36 0.77 4.42 4.29
CA PHE A 36 1.35 3.13 3.97
C PHE A 36 2.55 3.25 3.02
N VAL A 37 2.47 4.08 1.98
CA VAL A 37 3.60 4.34 1.08
C VAL A 37 4.78 4.91 1.87
N GLY A 38 4.54 5.86 2.78
CA GLY A 38 5.58 6.40 3.66
C GLY A 38 6.26 5.33 4.50
N ILE A 39 5.49 4.50 5.20
CA ILE A 39 6.04 3.42 6.04
C ILE A 39 6.83 2.41 5.20
N ILE A 40 6.28 1.99 4.06
CA ILE A 40 6.89 0.98 3.20
C ILE A 40 8.23 1.48 2.63
N THR A 41 8.29 2.75 2.25
CA THR A 41 9.52 3.37 1.69
C THR A 41 10.56 3.74 2.75
N LEU A 42 10.15 3.95 4.01
CA LEU A 42 11.05 4.22 5.14
C LEU A 42 11.66 2.96 5.78
N SER A 43 11.11 1.78 5.50
CA SER A 43 11.62 0.51 6.03
C SER A 43 12.88 0.04 5.28
N GLU A 44 14.05 0.43 5.75
CA GLU A 44 15.33 -0.23 5.45
C GLU A 44 15.54 -1.47 6.33
#